data_AF-A0A933JBG5-F1
#
_entry.id   AF-A0A933JBG5-F1
#
_cell.length_a   1.000
_cell.length_b   1.000
_cell.length_c   1.000
_cell.angle_alpha   90.00
_cell.angle_beta   90.00
_cell.angle_gamma   90.00
#
_symmetry.space_group_name_H-M   'P 1'
#
loop_
_entity.id
_entity.type
_entity.pdbx_description
1 polymer ?
#
loop_
_entity_poly.entity_id
_entity_poly.type
_entity_poly.pdbx_seq_one_letter_code
_entity_poly.pdbx_strand_id
1 'polypeptide(L)'
;MSPQIREEIGSDKGVRVLVVVKKSPAYYADVLKNDITGKEPSDANFAQAGSMVAQHVKPITDIRGCEQYRREICRVLTIRVLKRALKRTMD
;
A
#
# COMPACT_ATOMS: atom_id res chain seq x y z
N MET A 1 -12.76 33.85 21.74
CA MET A 1 -12.79 34.34 20.35
C MET A 1 -12.48 33.15 19.45
N SER A 2 -13.53 32.52 18.93
CA SER A 2 -13.59 31.28 18.11
C SER A 2 -12.94 31.49 16.71
N PRO A 3 -12.82 30.47 15.82
CA PRO A 3 -13.31 29.07 15.85
C PRO A 3 -12.23 27.99 15.48
N GLN A 4 -12.29 26.76 16.01
CA GLN A 4 -12.86 25.55 15.39
C GLN A 4 -12.49 25.31 13.91
N ILE A 5 -11.59 24.36 13.64
CA ILE A 5 -11.73 23.43 12.51
C ILE A 5 -11.43 22.02 13.04
N ARG A 6 -12.49 21.28 13.34
CA ARG A 6 -12.48 19.82 13.29
C ARG A 6 -12.60 19.48 11.81
N GLU A 7 -11.57 18.88 11.24
CA GLU A 7 -11.73 18.05 10.06
C GLU A 7 -11.31 16.63 10.44
N GLU A 8 -12.23 15.95 11.15
CA GLU A 8 -12.34 14.51 11.04
C GLU A 8 -12.75 14.22 9.60
N ILE A 9 -11.77 14.11 8.70
CA ILE A 9 -12.00 13.42 7.43
C ILE A 9 -11.88 11.93 7.76
N GLY A 10 -12.95 11.42 8.35
CA GLY A 10 -13.16 9.99 8.53
C GLY A 10 -13.16 9.33 7.15
N SER A 11 -12.06 8.68 6.80
CA SER A 11 -12.02 7.71 5.72
C SER A 11 -11.78 6.34 6.31
N ASP A 12 -12.79 5.83 7.03
CA ASP A 12 -12.88 4.46 7.55
C ASP A 12 -13.05 3.41 6.43
N LYS A 13 -12.59 3.70 5.20
CA LYS A 13 -12.55 2.75 4.09
C LYS A 13 -11.14 2.20 3.94
N GLY A 14 -10.70 1.46 4.95
CA GLY A 14 -9.36 0.84 4.97
C GLY A 14 -9.11 -0.01 3.73
N VAL A 15 -8.23 0.44 2.84
CA VAL A 15 -7.80 -0.32 1.67
C VAL A 15 -6.84 -1.40 2.12
N ARG A 16 -7.30 -2.66 2.14
CA ARG A 16 -6.44 -3.82 2.40
C ARG A 16 -5.77 -4.27 1.11
N VAL A 17 -4.47 -4.00 0.98
CA VAL A 17 -3.63 -4.50 -0.12
C VAL A 17 -3.03 -5.84 0.28
N LEU A 18 -3.38 -6.90 -0.44
CA LEU A 18 -2.83 -8.24 -0.26
C LEU A 18 -1.73 -8.50 -1.30
N VAL A 19 -0.47 -8.58 -0.86
CA VAL A 19 0.66 -8.96 -1.72
C VAL A 19 1.10 -10.38 -1.35
N VAL A 20 1.00 -11.32 -2.31
CA VAL A 20 1.30 -12.74 -2.07
C VAL A 20 2.80 -12.99 -2.30
N VAL A 21 3.58 -13.05 -1.22
CA VAL A 21 4.99 -13.48 -1.22
C VAL A 21 5.23 -14.37 -0.02
N LYS A 22 5.39 -15.69 -0.22
CA LYS A 22 5.68 -16.85 0.68
C LYS A 22 5.62 -16.72 2.23
N LYS A 23 5.92 -15.57 2.85
CA LYS A 23 5.49 -15.20 4.21
C LYS A 23 3.99 -14.85 4.22
N SER A 24 3.31 -15.11 5.34
CA SER A 24 1.85 -14.91 5.46
C SER A 24 1.43 -13.52 4.94
N PRO A 25 0.49 -13.44 3.98
CA PRO A 25 0.06 -12.19 3.35
C PRO A 25 -0.39 -11.08 4.33
N ALA A 26 -0.81 -11.46 5.54
CA ALA A 26 -1.22 -10.54 6.60
C ALA A 26 -0.10 -9.62 7.09
N TYR A 27 1.15 -10.10 7.13
CA TYR A 27 2.28 -9.33 7.67
C TYR A 27 2.55 -8.05 6.88
N TYR A 28 2.48 -8.12 5.54
CA TYR A 28 2.73 -6.96 4.69
C TYR A 28 1.55 -5.98 4.67
N ALA A 29 0.33 -6.47 4.91
CA ALA A 29 -0.85 -5.64 5.02
C ALA A 29 -0.80 -4.76 6.27
N ASP A 30 -0.32 -5.26 7.41
CA ASP A 30 -0.21 -4.49 8.64
C ASP A 30 0.84 -3.38 8.57
N VAL A 31 2.00 -3.66 7.97
CA VAL A 31 3.06 -2.64 7.76
C VAL A 31 2.56 -1.50 6.88
N LEU A 32 1.89 -1.83 5.78
CA LEU A 32 1.25 -0.84 4.90
C LEU A 32 0.15 -0.07 5.63
N LYS A 33 -0.71 -0.77 6.39
CA LYS A 33 -1.84 -0.17 7.08
C LYS A 33 -1.40 0.97 8.00
N ASN A 34 -0.36 0.75 8.80
CA ASN A 34 0.15 1.78 9.70
C ASN A 34 0.72 2.99 8.95
N ASP A 35 1.29 2.80 7.76
CA ASP A 35 1.87 3.90 6.99
C ASP A 35 0.84 4.68 6.17
N ILE A 36 -0.20 4.04 5.66
CA ILE A 36 -1.20 4.71 4.79
C ILE A 36 -2.42 5.23 5.53
N THR A 37 -2.68 4.78 6.76
CA THR A 37 -3.85 5.22 7.54
C THR A 37 -3.71 6.69 7.89
N GLY A 38 -4.74 7.49 7.57
CA GLY A 38 -4.75 8.94 7.84
C GLY A 38 -3.98 9.80 6.83
N LYS A 39 -3.33 9.20 5.82
CA LYS A 39 -2.71 9.96 4.73
C LYS A 39 -3.68 10.21 3.59
N GLU A 40 -3.59 11.37 2.96
CA GLU A 40 -4.38 11.70 1.77
C GLU A 40 -4.00 10.76 0.60
N PRO A 41 -4.96 10.24 -0.17
CA PRO A 41 -4.67 9.35 -1.29
C PRO A 41 -4.05 10.14 -2.47
N SER A 42 -2.73 10.24 -2.48
CA SER A 42 -1.93 10.93 -3.50
C SER A 42 -0.92 10.01 -4.19
N ASP A 43 -0.47 10.40 -5.39
CA ASP A 43 0.55 9.67 -6.14
C ASP A 43 1.87 9.54 -5.36
N ALA A 44 2.23 10.55 -4.57
CA ALA A 44 3.41 10.53 -3.71
C ALA A 44 3.27 9.48 -2.58
N ASN A 45 2.11 9.45 -1.91
CA ASN A 45 1.84 8.49 -0.84
C ASN A 45 1.76 7.05 -1.39
N PHE A 46 1.23 6.87 -2.60
CA PHE A 46 1.24 5.55 -3.26
C PHE A 46 2.65 5.10 -3.64
N ALA A 47 3.51 6.00 -4.13
CA ALA A 47 4.90 5.70 -4.43
C ALA A 47 5.68 5.28 -3.16
N GLN A 48 5.47 6.00 -2.05
CA GLN A 48 6.05 5.64 -0.75
C GLN A 48 5.59 4.25 -0.30
N ALA A 49 4.28 3.98 -0.35
CA ALA A 49 3.72 2.68 0.00
C ALA A 49 4.33 1.54 -0.84
N GLY A 50 4.49 1.74 -2.16
CA GLY A 50 5.15 0.80 -3.04
C GLY A 50 6.61 0.53 -2.63
N SER A 51 7.38 1.59 -2.35
CA SER A 51 8.78 1.48 -1.92
C SER A 51 8.91 0.72 -0.60
N MET A 52 8.04 0.98 0.37
CA MET A 52 8.04 0.26 1.64
C MET A 52 7.77 -1.24 1.45
N VAL A 53 6.78 -1.60 0.62
CA VAL A 53 6.54 -3.01 0.30
C VAL A 53 7.78 -3.66 -0.29
N ALA A 54 8.42 -3.01 -1.27
CA ALA A 54 9.62 -3.54 -1.92
C ALA A 54 10.79 -3.78 -0.94
N GLN A 55 10.91 -2.95 0.10
CA GLN A 55 11.93 -3.08 1.15
C GLN A 55 11.63 -4.23 2.11
N HIS A 56 10.35 -4.46 2.43
CA HIS A 56 9.96 -5.46 3.42
C HIS A 56 9.77 -6.85 2.83
N VAL A 57 9.38 -6.98 1.56
CA VAL A 57 9.15 -8.29 0.94
C VAL A 57 10.45 -9.09 0.84
N LYS A 58 10.38 -10.37 1.19
CA LYS A 58 11.50 -11.33 1.12
C LYS A 58 11.18 -12.47 0.13
N PRO A 59 11.13 -12.19 -1.19
CA PRO A 59 10.84 -13.22 -2.18
C PRO A 59 12.03 -14.16 -2.39
N ILE A 60 11.74 -15.39 -2.80
CA ILE A 60 12.77 -16.33 -3.27
C ILE A 60 13.02 -16.13 -4.76
N THR A 61 14.23 -16.49 -5.21
CA THR A 61 14.54 -16.70 -6.63
C THR A 61 14.08 -18.09 -7.04
N ASP A 62 13.45 -18.20 -8.22
CA ASP A 62 12.97 -19.46 -8.82
C ASP A 62 12.87 -19.27 -10.35
N ILE A 63 12.46 -20.31 -11.09
CA ILE A 63 12.27 -20.33 -12.55
C ILE A 63 11.37 -19.19 -13.08
N ARG A 64 10.53 -18.60 -12.22
CA ARG A 64 9.63 -17.49 -12.58
C ARG A 64 10.24 -16.09 -12.37
N GLY A 65 11.49 -15.99 -11.89
CA GLY A 65 12.21 -14.73 -11.72
C GLY A 65 12.99 -14.62 -10.42
N CYS A 66 13.97 -13.72 -10.43
CA CYS A 66 14.83 -13.42 -9.29
C CYS A 66 14.13 -12.62 -8.20
N GLU A 67 14.73 -12.63 -7.00
CA GLU A 67 14.30 -11.83 -5.87
C GLU A 67 14.13 -10.35 -6.23
N GLN A 68 15.11 -9.72 -6.90
CA GLN A 68 15.01 -8.28 -7.24
C GLN A 68 13.81 -7.98 -8.14
N TYR A 69 13.60 -8.80 -9.17
CA TYR A 69 12.46 -8.65 -10.07
C TYR A 69 11.13 -8.74 -9.31
N ARG A 70 11.02 -9.69 -8.36
CA ARG A 70 9.80 -9.84 -7.56
C ARG A 70 9.57 -8.67 -6.59
N ARG A 71 10.63 -8.12 -5.99
CA ARG A 71 10.52 -6.91 -5.17
C ARG A 71 9.98 -5.74 -5.99
N GLU A 72 10.48 -5.57 -7.21
CA GLU A 72 10.02 -4.52 -8.11
C GLU A 72 8.58 -4.73 -8.59
N ILE A 73 8.18 -5.96 -8.90
CA ILE A 73 6.79 -6.27 -9.21
C ILE A 73 5.87 -5.96 -8.02
N CYS A 74 6.26 -6.27 -6.79
CA CYS A 74 5.48 -5.93 -5.60
C CYS A 74 5.32 -4.42 -5.44
N ARG A 75 6.37 -3.63 -5.70
CA ARG A 75 6.33 -2.15 -5.72
C ARG A 75 5.26 -1.64 -6.69
N VAL A 76 5.34 -2.08 -7.94
CA VAL A 76 4.45 -1.64 -9.02
C VAL A 76 3.00 -2.06 -8.78
N LEU A 77 2.78 -3.31 -8.35
CA LEU A 77 1.44 -3.81 -8.07
C LEU A 77 0.79 -3.08 -6.90
N THR A 78 1.54 -2.76 -5.85
CA THR A 78 1.04 -1.97 -4.72
C THR A 78 0.49 -0.63 -5.17
N ILE A 79 1.26 0.12 -5.95
CA ILE A 79 0.85 1.42 -6.51
C ILE A 79 -0.41 1.27 -7.37
N ARG A 80 -0.44 0.26 -8.27
CA ARG A 80 -1.57 0.03 -9.16
C ARG A 80 -2.85 -0.33 -8.40
N VAL A 81 -2.75 -1.16 -7.36
CA VAL A 81 -3.89 -1.56 -6.54
C VAL A 81 -4.43 -0.37 -5.77
N LEU A 82 -3.58 0.46 -5.18
CA LEU A 82 -3.99 1.67 -4.45
C LEU A 82 -4.72 2.66 -5.37
N LYS A 83 -4.15 2.95 -6.56
CA LYS A 83 -4.81 3.79 -7.58
C LYS A 83 -6.17 3.22 -8.00
N ARG A 84 -6.26 1.90 -8.19
CA ARG A 84 -7.52 1.24 -8.56
C ARG A 84 -8.54 1.24 -7.43
N ALA A 85 -8.10 1.10 -6.19
CA ALA A 85 -8.96 1.17 -5.01
C ALA A 85 -9.55 2.57 -4.85
N LEU A 86 -8.74 3.62 -5.02
CA LEU A 86 -9.20 5.01 -4.99
C LEU A 86 -10.25 5.26 -6.07
N LYS A 87 -9.99 4.82 -7.31
CA LYS A 87 -10.96 4.94 -8.40
C LYS A 87 -12.30 4.28 -8.07
N ARG A 88 -12.28 3.07 -7.51
CA ARG A 88 -13.48 2.33 -7.09
C ARG A 88 -14.26 2.97 -5.95
N THR A 89 -13.64 3.81 -5.13
CA THR A 89 -14.35 4.55 -4.07
C THR A 89 -14.96 5.86 -4.55
N MET A 90 -14.53 6.34 -5.72
CA MET A 90 -15.03 7.53 -6.39
C MET A 90 -16.15 7.23 -7.39
N ASP A 91 -16.24 5.97 -7.86
CA ASP A 91 -17.39 5.40 -8.60
C ASP A 91 -18.56 5.10 -7.63
#